data_AF-A0A920G7J7-F1
#
_entry.id   AF-A0A920G7J7-F1
#
_cell.length_a   1.000
_cell.length_b   1.000
_cell.length_c   1.000
_cell.angle_alpha   90.00
_cell.angle_beta   90.00
_cell.angle_gamma   90.00
#
_symmetry.space_group_name_H-M   'P 1'
#
loop_
_entity.id
_entity.type
_entity.pdbx_description
1 polymer ?
#
loop_
_entity_poly.entity_id
_entity_poly.type
_entity_poly.pdbx_seq_one_letter_code
_entity_poly.pdbx_strand_id
1 'polypeptide(L)' 'MGYQFAWASRYPGPDNELGDANYKLIDVDNIVGIDFTDSSSLDDFMPREIHIPKGKPVLLK' A
#
# COMPACT_ATOMS: atom_id res chain seq x y z
N MET A 1 -3.26 -4.38 3.90
CA MET A 1 -2.86 -5.74 4.32
C MET A 1 -3.26 -5.98 5.77
N GLY A 2 -4.01 -7.05 6.04
CA GLY A 2 -4.30 -7.48 7.41
C GLY A 2 -3.30 -8.54 7.86
N TYR A 3 -2.85 -8.46 9.11
CA TYR A 3 -2.01 -9.48 9.75
C TYR A 3 -2.43 -9.63 11.22
N GLN A 4 -1.82 -10.55 11.95
CA GLN A 4 -2.28 -10.89 13.29
C GLN A 4 -2.26 -9.64 14.19
N PHE A 5 -3.45 -9.26 14.68
CA PHE A 5 -3.69 -8.12 15.58
C PHE A 5 -3.40 -6.72 15.00
N ALA A 6 -3.22 -6.57 13.69
CA ALA A 6 -2.95 -5.25 13.11
C ALA A 6 -3.24 -5.18 11.60
N TRP A 7 -3.13 -3.96 11.09
CA TRP A 7 -3.29 -3.62 9.68
C TRP A 7 -2.11 -2.78 9.23
N ALA A 8 -1.74 -2.92 7.96
CA ALA A 8 -0.79 -2.07 7.28
C ALA A 8 -1.44 -1.54 6.00
N SER A 9 -1.21 -0.26 5.72
CA SER A 9 -1.72 0.46 4.55
C SER A 9 -0.56 1.02 3.71
N ARG A 10 -0.81 1.29 2.44
CA ARG A 10 0.08 2.04 1.53
C ARG A 10 -0.67 3.22 0.94
N TYR A 11 0.06 4.30 0.68
CA TYR A 11 -0.39 5.41 -0.15
C TYR A 11 0.54 5.56 -1.35
N PRO A 12 -0.02 5.93 -2.53
CA PRO A 12 0.79 6.32 -3.68
C PRO A 12 1.65 7.52 -3.36
N GLY A 13 2.83 7.58 -3.98
CA GLY A 13 3.72 8.71 -3.87
C GLY A 13 3.32 9.87 -4.79
N PRO A 14 4.28 10.71 -5.19
CA PRO A 14 4.04 11.84 -6.08
C PRO A 14 3.37 11.50 -7.43
N ASP A 15 3.51 10.27 -7.93
CA ASP A 15 2.88 9.85 -9.18
C ASP A 15 1.35 9.62 -9.06
N ASN A 16 0.83 9.51 -7.84
CA ASN A 16 -0.56 9.18 -7.50
C ASN A 16 -1.04 7.80 -8.01
N GLU A 17 -0.12 6.89 -8.32
CA GLU A 17 -0.43 5.52 -8.73
C GLU A 17 0.01 4.53 -7.65
N LEU A 18 -0.92 3.72 -7.14
CA LEU A 18 -0.59 2.72 -6.13
C LEU A 18 -0.09 1.47 -6.84
N GLY A 19 1.18 1.14 -6.64
CA GLY A 19 1.82 -0.01 -7.28
C GLY A 19 1.18 -1.35 -6.92
N ASP A 20 1.36 -2.33 -7.79
CA ASP A 20 0.76 -3.64 -7.64
C ASP A 20 1.26 -4.41 -6.40
N ALA A 21 0.40 -5.33 -5.95
CA ALA A 21 0.69 -6.18 -4.81
C ALA A 21 0.22 -7.61 -5.08
N ASN A 22 1.00 -8.58 -4.60
CA ASN A 22 0.72 -10.00 -4.75
C ASN A 22 1.05 -10.74 -3.44
N TYR A 23 0.10 -11.51 -2.92
CA TYR A 23 0.30 -12.25 -1.67
C TYR A 23 1.46 -13.26 -1.72
N LYS A 24 1.86 -13.70 -2.92
CA LYS A 24 3.01 -14.60 -3.12
C LYS A 24 4.36 -13.92 -2.92
N LEU A 25 4.39 -12.58 -2.94
CA LEU A 25 5.59 -11.77 -2.71
C LEU A 25 5.77 -11.40 -1.24
N ILE A 26 4.88 -11.87 -0.35
CA ILE A 26 4.97 -11.59 1.08
C ILE A 26 6.10 -12.43 1.69
N ASP A 27 7.03 -11.76 2.35
CA ASP A 27 8.10 -12.35 3.14
C ASP A 27 8.38 -11.52 4.42
N VAL A 28 9.52 -11.74 5.07
CA VAL A 28 9.92 -11.04 6.30
C VAL A 28 10.10 -9.53 6.07
N ASP A 29 10.57 -9.12 4.90
CA ASP A 29 10.88 -7.73 4.59
C ASP A 29 9.73 -7.05 3.83
N ASN A 30 8.97 -7.83 3.04
CA ASN A 30 7.86 -7.36 2.20
C ASN A 30 6.49 -7.76 2.77
N ILE A 31 6.15 -7.25 3.94
CA ILE A 31 4.94 -7.66 4.68
C ILE A 31 3.60 -7.37 3.98
N VAL A 32 3.60 -6.51 2.95
CA VAL A 32 2.40 -6.16 2.16
C VAL A 32 2.42 -6.69 0.73
N GLY A 33 3.46 -7.42 0.34
CA GLY A 33 3.56 -8.08 -0.96
C GLY A 33 3.72 -7.12 -2.13
N ILE A 34 4.48 -6.03 -1.97
CA ILE A 34 4.81 -5.07 -3.03
C ILE A 34 5.46 -5.80 -4.22
N ASP A 35 4.98 -5.54 -5.44
CA ASP A 35 5.72 -5.90 -6.65
C ASP A 35 6.74 -4.81 -6.98
N PHE A 36 8.02 -5.05 -6.65
CA PHE A 36 9.11 -4.11 -6.90
C PHE A 36 9.53 -4.03 -8.38
N THR A 37 8.96 -4.86 -9.26
CA THR A 37 9.15 -4.73 -10.72
C THR A 37 8.19 -3.72 -11.35
N ASP A 38 7.10 -3.37 -10.64
CA ASP A 38 6.21 -2.27 -10.99
C ASP A 38 6.87 -0.93 -10.61
N SER A 39 7.06 -0.05 -11.60
CA SER A 39 7.66 1.27 -11.39
C SER A 39 6.84 2.16 -10.47
N SER A 40 5.51 2.01 -10.46
CA SER A 40 4.62 2.80 -9.59
C SER A 40 4.70 2.36 -8.12
N SER A 41 5.35 1.22 -7.82
CA SER A 41 5.59 0.80 -6.43
C SER A 41 6.77 1.53 -5.76
N LEU A 42 7.59 2.26 -6.51
CA LEU A 42 8.88 2.75 -6.02
C LEU A 42 8.79 4.00 -5.14
N ASP A 43 7.71 4.78 -5.28
CA ASP A 43 7.47 5.99 -4.48
C ASP A 43 6.38 5.79 -3.41
N ASP A 44 5.78 4.58 -3.37
CA ASP A 44 4.81 4.19 -2.37
C ASP A 44 5.37 4.23 -0.96
N PHE A 45 4.53 4.63 -0.01
CA PHE A 45 4.93 4.72 1.39
C PHE A 45 3.91 4.14 2.35
N MET A 46 4.41 3.70 3.50
CA MET A 46 3.64 3.12 4.60
C MET A 46 3.29 4.21 5.63
N PRO A 47 2.05 4.72 5.68
CA PRO A 47 1.66 5.66 6.72
C PRO A 47 1.41 4.97 8.07
N ARG A 48 1.44 5.75 9.15
CA ARG A 48 0.99 5.31 10.50
C ARG A 48 -0.51 5.48 10.71
N GLU A 49 -1.15 6.35 9.94
CA GLU A 49 -2.57 6.69 10.05
C GLU A 49 -3.18 6.81 8.64
N ILE A 50 -4.45 6.47 8.51
CA ILE A 50 -5.21 6.65 7.26
C ILE A 50 -6.04 7.92 7.39
N HIS A 51 -5.81 8.89 6.50
CA HIS A 51 -6.55 10.15 6.44
C HIS A 51 -7.46 10.14 5.21
N ILE A 52 -8.75 10.36 5.42
CA ILE A 52 -9.77 10.30 4.36
C ILE A 52 -10.41 11.68 4.19
N PRO A 53 -10.43 12.26 2.97
CA PRO A 53 -11.07 13.54 2.72
C PRO A 53 -12.60 13.44 2.89
N LYS A 54 -13.17 14.34 3.69
CA LYS A 54 -14.61 14.41 3.91
C LYS A 54 -15.36 14.64 2.60
N GLY A 55 -16.38 13.82 2.35
CA GLY A 55 -17.30 13.98 1.21
C GLY A 55 -16.73 13.56 -0.15
N LYS A 56 -15.58 12.86 -0.17
CA LYS A 56 -15.02 12.29 -1.40
C LYS A 56 -14.99 10.77 -1.33
N PRO A 57 -15.43 10.04 -2.37
CA PRO A 57 -15.20 8.61 -2.47
C PRO A 57 -13.70 8.31 -2.46
N VAL A 58 -13.30 7.27 -1.73
CA VAL A 58 -11.92 6.79 -1.68
C VAL A 58 -11.91 5.32 -2.06
N LEU A 59 -11.08 4.97 -3.05
CA LEU A 59 -10.83 3.59 -3.40
C LEU A 59 -9.78 3.01 -2.45
N LEU A 60 -10.12 1.92 -1.78
CA LEU A 60 -9.19 1.07 -1.02
C LEU A 60 -8.93 -0.18 -1.86
N LYS A 61 -7.66 -0.40 -2.22
CA LYS A 61 -7.17 -1.55 -3.01
C LYS A 61 -6.41 -2.51 -2.11
#